data_AF-V9GAU1-F1
#
_entry.id   AF-V9GAU1-F1
#
_cell.length_a   1.000
_cell.length_b   1.000
_cell.length_c   1.000
_cell.angle_alpha   90.00
_cell.angle_beta   90.00
_cell.angle_gamma   90.00
#
_symmetry.space_group_name_H-M   'P 1'
#
loop_
_entity.id
_entity.type
_entity.pdbx_description
1 polymer ?
#
loop_
_entity_poly.entity_id
_entity_poly.type
_entity_poly.pdbx_seq_one_letter_code
_entity_poly.pdbx_strand_id
1 'polypeptide(L)'
;MTITIGMIGLDTSHVSIFSKMLHDQEHPYYIPGGRVTAAFPGGSPDFELSISRVEGYTEELAAWGTEIMDSPADVAKSVDA
;
A
#
# COMPACT_ATOMS: atom_id res chain seq x y z
N MET A 1 17.91 10.27 -1.07
CA MET A 1 17.67 8.83 -1.26
C MET A 1 16.28 8.55 -0.74
N THR A 2 15.42 7.94 -1.54
CA THR A 2 14.03 7.62 -1.15
C THR A 2 13.98 6.16 -0.73
N ILE A 3 13.43 5.89 0.45
CA ILE A 3 13.16 4.52 0.92
C ILE A 3 11.95 3.99 0.15
N THR A 4 12.11 2.85 -0.49
CA THR A 4 11.02 2.10 -1.12
C THR A 4 10.32 1.27 -0.05
N ILE A 5 9.00 1.43 0.06
CA ILE A 5 8.18 0.78 1.09
C ILE A 5 7.24 -0.22 0.43
N GLY A 6 7.14 -1.40 1.02
CA GLY A 6 6.19 -2.45 0.67
C GLY A 6 4.94 -2.42 1.56
N MET A 7 3.77 -2.70 1.00
CA MET A 7 2.54 -2.85 1.78
C MET A 7 1.89 -4.23 1.55
N ILE A 8 1.75 -5.02 2.60
CA ILE A 8 1.18 -6.37 2.53
C ILE A 8 -0.11 -6.40 3.35
N GLY A 9 -1.22 -6.75 2.71
CA GLY A 9 -2.55 -6.70 3.33
C GLY A 9 -3.20 -5.34 3.14
N LEU A 10 -4.11 -5.25 2.18
CA LEU A 10 -4.77 -4.04 1.72
C LEU A 10 -6.24 -3.99 2.13
N ASP A 11 -6.57 -4.36 3.36
CA ASP A 11 -7.96 -4.54 3.84
C ASP A 11 -8.35 -3.55 4.97
N THR A 12 -7.48 -2.59 5.28
CA THR A 12 -7.70 -1.62 6.35
C THR A 12 -7.51 -0.18 5.89
N SER A 13 -8.12 0.76 6.62
CA SER A 13 -8.00 2.21 6.33
C SER A 13 -6.57 2.74 6.36
N HIS A 14 -5.63 2.02 6.99
CA HIS A 14 -4.22 2.38 7.02
C HIS A 14 -3.59 2.42 5.63
N VAL A 15 -4.12 1.67 4.66
CA VAL A 15 -3.67 1.76 3.26
C VAL A 15 -3.77 3.19 2.76
N SER A 16 -4.97 3.77 2.83
CA SER A 16 -5.20 5.14 2.36
C SER A 16 -4.48 6.18 3.22
N ILE A 17 -4.53 6.03 4.56
CA ILE A 17 -3.92 7.00 5.49
C ILE A 17 -2.41 7.10 5.26
N PHE A 18 -1.71 5.97 5.22
CA PHE A 18 -0.25 5.98 5.07
C PHE A 18 0.17 6.35 3.65
N SER A 19 -0.55 5.87 2.63
CA SER A 19 -0.21 6.20 1.24
C SER A 19 -0.35 7.70 0.97
N LYS A 20 -1.40 8.35 1.48
CA LYS A 20 -1.54 9.82 1.39
C LYS A 20 -0.39 10.54 2.08
N MET A 21 -0.05 10.15 3.31
CA MET A 21 1.08 10.76 4.02
C MET A 21 2.44 10.56 3.31
N LEU A 22 2.61 9.49 2.54
CA LEU A 22 3.86 9.17 1.85
C LEU A 22 3.91 9.66 0.38
N HIS A 23 2.77 9.90 -0.26
CA HIS A 23 2.70 10.26 -1.69
C HIS A 23 2.26 11.70 -1.94
N ASP A 24 1.38 12.26 -1.10
CA ASP A 24 0.79 13.58 -1.30
C ASP A 24 1.62 14.65 -0.59
N GLN A 25 2.36 15.44 -1.37
CA GLN A 25 3.20 16.54 -0.88
C GLN A 25 2.41 17.70 -0.25
N GLU A 26 1.11 17.80 -0.55
CA GLU A 26 0.22 18.82 0.03
C GLU A 26 -0.47 18.34 1.31
N HIS A 27 -0.31 17.06 1.67
CA HIS A 27 -0.91 16.51 2.88
C HIS A 27 -0.34 17.18 4.15
N PRO A 28 -1.16 17.58 5.15
CA PRO A 28 -0.69 18.29 6.35
C PRO A 28 0.37 17.54 7.16
N TYR A 29 0.39 16.21 7.02
CA TYR A 29 1.36 15.31 7.66
C TYR A 29 2.22 14.57 6.63
N TYR A 30 2.55 15.21 5.51
CA TYR A 30 3.41 14.61 4.50
C TYR A 30 4.77 14.21 5.08
N ILE A 31 5.20 12.99 4.77
CA ILE A 31 6.47 12.42 5.21
C ILE A 31 7.37 12.32 3.97
N PRO A 32 8.39 13.19 3.84
CA PRO A 32 9.32 13.09 2.73
C PRO A 32 10.27 11.90 2.89
N GLY A 33 10.75 11.38 1.76
CA GLY A 33 11.84 10.39 1.74
C GLY A 33 11.40 8.93 1.82
N GLY A 34 10.10 8.65 1.83
CA GLY A 34 9.55 7.31 1.67
C GLY A 34 8.44 7.27 0.63
N ARG A 35 8.24 6.13 -0.03
CA ARG A 35 7.12 5.94 -0.98
C ARG A 35 6.70 4.49 -1.00
N VAL A 36 5.39 4.22 -1.03
CA VAL A 36 4.88 2.88 -1.29
C VAL A 36 5.09 2.58 -2.78
N THR A 37 5.82 1.50 -3.07
CA THR A 37 6.23 1.18 -4.46
C THR A 37 5.83 -0.22 -4.89
N ALA A 38 5.67 -1.14 -3.94
CA ALA A 38 5.14 -2.47 -4.18
C ALA A 38 4.08 -2.81 -3.12
N ALA A 39 3.07 -3.57 -3.50
CA ALA A 39 2.05 -4.03 -2.58
C ALA A 39 1.47 -5.39 -2.94
N PHE A 40 0.95 -6.11 -1.93
CA PHE A 40 0.22 -7.36 -2.10
C PHE A 40 -1.17 -7.23 -1.45
N PRO A 41 -2.28 -7.47 -2.19
CA PRO A 41 -3.64 -7.24 -1.69
C PRO A 41 -4.01 -8.00 -0.43
N GLY A 42 -3.78 -9.32 -0.37
CA GLY A 42 -4.15 -10.13 0.79
C GLY A 42 -5.63 -10.04 1.19
N GLY A 43 -5.88 -9.91 2.50
CA GLY A 43 -7.22 -9.91 3.09
C GLY A 43 -7.69 -11.28 3.57
N SER A 44 -8.76 -11.29 4.36
CA SER A 44 -9.38 -12.48 4.92
C SER A 44 -10.65 -12.83 4.14
N PRO A 45 -10.65 -13.89 3.31
CA PRO A 45 -11.77 -14.21 2.41
C PRO A 45 -13.07 -14.51 3.17
N ASP A 46 -12.98 -15.02 4.39
CA ASP A 46 -14.13 -15.39 5.23
C ASP A 46 -14.63 -14.24 6.11
N PHE A 47 -14.09 -13.03 5.96
CA PHE A 47 -14.46 -11.88 6.77
C PHE A 47 -14.82 -10.68 5.90
N GLU A 48 -16.12 -10.41 5.79
CA GLU A 48 -16.69 -9.37 4.92
C GLU A 48 -16.04 -8.00 5.12
N LEU A 49 -15.80 -7.60 6.38
CA LEU A 49 -15.17 -6.32 6.70
C LEU A 49 -13.69 -6.24 6.26
N SER A 50 -13.04 -7.36 5.96
CA SER A 50 -11.70 -7.38 5.37
C SER A 50 -11.82 -7.43 3.84
N ILE A 51 -12.40 -8.51 3.30
CA ILE A 51 -12.33 -8.80 1.87
C ILE A 51 -13.02 -7.75 0.99
N SER A 52 -14.13 -7.17 1.44
CA SER A 52 -14.90 -6.17 0.67
C SER A 52 -14.14 -4.88 0.38
N ARG A 53 -13.04 -4.61 1.11
CA ARG A 53 -12.26 -3.37 0.97
C ARG A 53 -11.02 -3.51 0.10
N VAL A 54 -10.58 -4.76 -0.12
CA VAL A 54 -9.31 -5.06 -0.78
C VAL A 54 -9.25 -4.46 -2.18
N GLU A 55 -10.33 -4.59 -2.96
CA GLU A 55 -10.40 -4.05 -4.32
C GLU A 55 -10.17 -2.54 -4.34
N GLY A 56 -10.97 -1.77 -3.59
CA GLY A 56 -10.86 -0.31 -3.59
C GLY A 56 -9.51 0.22 -3.08
N TYR A 57 -8.91 -0.41 -2.06
CA TYR A 57 -7.59 -0.02 -1.60
C TYR A 57 -6.47 -0.42 -2.57
N THR A 58 -6.62 -1.54 -3.27
CA THR A 58 -5.68 -1.96 -4.32
C THR A 58 -5.70 -0.98 -5.49
N GLU A 59 -6.90 -0.55 -5.93
CA GLU A 59 -7.06 0.47 -6.96
C GLU A 59 -6.47 1.82 -6.56
N GLU A 60 -6.67 2.24 -5.31
CA GLU A 60 -6.08 3.48 -4.77
C GLU A 60 -4.54 3.45 -4.86
N LEU A 61 -3.91 2.35 -4.40
CA LEU A 61 -2.45 2.20 -4.46
C LEU A 61 -1.93 2.14 -5.89
N ALA A 62 -2.62 1.42 -6.78
CA ALA A 62 -2.27 1.36 -8.19
C ALA A 62 -2.34 2.75 -8.84
N ALA A 63 -3.34 3.57 -8.50
CA ALA A 63 -3.46 4.96 -8.98
C ALA A 63 -2.32 5.86 -8.48
N TRP A 64 -1.77 5.57 -7.30
CA TRP A 64 -0.54 6.20 -6.80
C TRP A 64 0.73 5.68 -7.49
N GLY A 65 0.64 4.75 -8.43
CA GLY A 65 1.77 4.15 -9.15
C GLY A 65 2.50 3.09 -8.33
N THR A 66 1.81 2.41 -7.42
CA THR A 66 2.33 1.25 -6.69
C THR A 66 2.16 -0.01 -7.54
N GLU A 67 3.18 -0.85 -7.63
CA GLU A 67 3.10 -2.14 -8.31
C GLU A 67 2.38 -3.17 -7.43
N ILE A 68 1.33 -3.78 -7.96
CA ILE A 68 0.57 -4.83 -7.25
C ILE A 68 1.14 -6.19 -7.65
N MET A 69 1.65 -6.93 -6.66
CA MET A 69 2.39 -8.18 -6.86
C MET A 69 1.58 -9.40 -6.44
N ASP A 70 2.02 -10.57 -6.90
CA ASP A 70 1.33 -11.85 -6.69
C ASP A 70 1.60 -12.49 -5.32
N SER A 71 2.64 -12.05 -4.60
CA SER A 71 2.99 -12.61 -3.29
C SER A 71 3.65 -11.62 -2.34
N PRO A 72 3.49 -11.78 -1.00
CA PRO A 72 4.23 -11.01 0.00
C PRO A 72 5.76 -11.14 -0.14
N ALA A 73 6.24 -12.30 -0.60
CA ALA A 73 7.66 -12.55 -0.76
C ALA A 73 8.25 -11.73 -1.91
N ASP A 74 7.48 -11.46 -2.96
CA ASP A 74 7.95 -10.63 -4.08
C ASP A 74 7.96 -9.15 -3.70
N VAL A 75 6.98 -8.70 -2.90
CA VAL A 75 7.02 -7.36 -2.27
C VAL A 75 8.31 -7.20 -1.47
N ALA A 76 8.59 -8.11 -0.53
CA ALA A 76 9.76 -8.02 0.34
C ALA A 76 11.11 -8.04 -0.41
N LYS A 77 11.20 -8.64 -1.59
CA LYS A 77 12.42 -8.61 -2.42
C LYS A 77 12.61 -7.28 -3.16
N SER A 78 11.54 -6.52 -3.34
CA SER A 78 11.51 -5.33 -4.20
C SER A 78 11.67 -4.00 -3.47
N VAL A 79 11.68 -4.02 -2.13
CA VAL A 79 11.62 -2.81 -1.30
C VAL A 79 12.69 -2.80 -0.19
N ASP A 80 12.96 -1.61 0.35
CA ASP A 80 13.88 -1.41 1.48
C ASP A 80 13.24 -1.72 2.84
N ALA A 81 11.92 -1.52 2.95
CA ALA A 81 11.14 -1.65 4.18
C ALA A 81 9.74 -2.23 3.95
#